data_AF-A0A0Q4S5G5-F1
#
_entry.id   AF-A0A0Q4S5G5-F1
#
_cell.length_a   1.000
_cell.length_b   1.000
_cell.length_c   1.000
_cell.angle_alpha   90.00
_cell.angle_beta   90.00
_cell.angle_gamma   90.00
#
_symmetry.space_group_name_H-M   'P 1'
#
loop_
_entity.id
_entity.type
_entity.pdbx_description
1 polymer ?
#
loop_
_entity_poly.entity_id
_entity_poly.type
_entity_poly.pdbx_seq_one_letter_code
_entity_poly.pdbx_strand_id
1 'polypeptide(L)'
;MTTELSERTIIETSETVSEISKKSGIIKVLNPERNYSRTAINKVFTLKKIEMHAEALKRGQKDNIKNALFTDGYTGKRLLGGISKYEFDHVRSAEYIYKKYKSILTDEEIAQVVNCNENILTTSTKINRAKGKWPLESLLNNIQKKEELGINSLLANQAIKNADEGIKRKVSELILKK
;
A
#
# COMPACT_ATOMS: atom_id res chain seq x y z
N MET A 1 20.18 -6.64 -24.79
CA MET A 1 19.54 -7.98 -24.80
C MET A 1 18.75 -8.18 -23.50
N THR A 2 17.84 -7.25 -23.17
CA THR A 2 17.13 -7.21 -21.86
C THR A 2 15.70 -6.66 -21.94
N THR A 3 15.26 -6.15 -23.08
CA THR A 3 13.90 -5.61 -23.29
C THR A 3 12.89 -6.70 -23.66
N GLU A 4 13.29 -7.68 -24.48
CA GLU A 4 12.41 -8.76 -24.96
C GLU A 4 11.91 -9.70 -23.84
N LEU A 5 12.71 -9.89 -22.77
CA LEU A 5 12.31 -10.71 -21.63
C LEU A 5 11.21 -10.04 -20.78
N SER A 6 11.16 -8.70 -20.73
CA SER A 6 10.14 -7.99 -19.95
C SER A 6 8.81 -7.89 -20.69
N GLU A 7 8.85 -7.72 -22.02
CA GLU A 7 7.64 -7.65 -22.84
C GLU A 7 6.96 -9.02 -22.94
N ARG A 8 7.74 -10.11 -23.09
CA ARG A 8 7.18 -11.48 -23.11
C ARG A 8 6.47 -11.84 -21.81
N THR A 9 7.01 -11.47 -20.64
CA THR A 9 6.35 -11.72 -19.35
C THR A 9 5.09 -10.88 -19.16
N ILE A 10 5.04 -9.65 -19.69
CA ILE A 10 3.83 -8.81 -19.67
C ILE A 10 2.76 -9.36 -20.63
N ILE A 11 3.16 -9.86 -21.80
CA ILE A 11 2.25 -10.46 -22.78
C ILE A 11 1.71 -11.80 -22.25
N GLU A 12 2.55 -12.69 -21.72
CA GLU A 12 2.13 -13.98 -21.14
C GLU A 12 1.18 -13.80 -19.95
N THR A 13 1.42 -12.79 -19.11
CA THR A 13 0.49 -12.44 -18.02
C THR A 13 -0.81 -11.83 -18.53
N SER A 14 -0.80 -11.10 -19.65
CA SER A 14 -2.01 -10.58 -20.28
C SER A 14 -2.85 -11.68 -20.94
N GLU A 15 -2.20 -12.66 -21.57
CA GLU A 15 -2.85 -13.77 -22.26
C GLU A 15 -3.48 -14.75 -21.26
N THR A 16 -2.77 -15.09 -20.18
CA THR A 16 -3.33 -15.91 -19.09
C THR A 16 -4.50 -15.23 -18.38
N VAL A 17 -4.47 -13.90 -18.20
CA VAL A 17 -5.61 -13.15 -17.64
C VAL A 17 -6.79 -13.12 -18.63
N SER A 18 -6.53 -13.05 -19.94
CA SER A 18 -7.55 -13.15 -20.99
C SER A 18 -8.22 -14.54 -21.00
N GLU A 19 -7.45 -15.62 -20.83
CA GLU A 19 -7.98 -16.99 -20.81
C GLU A 19 -8.77 -17.29 -19.54
N ILE A 20 -8.34 -16.76 -18.38
CA ILE A 20 -9.08 -16.86 -17.12
C ILE A 20 -10.38 -16.04 -17.19
N SER A 21 -10.34 -14.87 -17.84
CA SER A 21 -11.53 -14.03 -18.10
C SER A 21 -12.54 -14.72 -19.02
N LYS A 22 -12.09 -15.57 -19.95
CA LYS A 22 -12.98 -16.33 -20.85
C LYS A 22 -13.63 -17.53 -20.15
N LYS A 23 -12.98 -18.13 -19.15
CA LYS A 23 -13.50 -19.33 -18.44
C LYS A 23 -14.53 -19.06 -17.36
N SER A 24 -14.66 -17.82 -16.84
CA SER A 24 -15.52 -17.54 -15.67
C SER A 24 -16.74 -16.64 -15.92
N GLY A 25 -16.98 -16.17 -17.15
CA GLY A 25 -18.12 -15.31 -17.42
C GLY A 25 -18.02 -13.92 -16.78
N ILE A 26 -17.47 -12.98 -17.56
CA ILE A 26 -17.59 -11.51 -17.43
C ILE A 26 -16.75 -10.86 -16.32
N ILE A 27 -15.41 -10.86 -16.48
CA ILE A 27 -14.64 -9.71 -15.96
C ILE A 27 -14.94 -8.53 -16.88
N LYS A 28 -15.73 -7.57 -16.40
CA LYS A 28 -15.99 -6.31 -17.13
C LYS A 28 -14.67 -5.54 -17.26
N VAL A 29 -14.09 -5.55 -18.46
CA VAL A 29 -12.92 -4.73 -18.79
C VAL A 29 -13.33 -3.27 -18.81
N LEU A 30 -12.66 -2.45 -17.99
CA LEU A 30 -12.83 -1.01 -17.92
C LEU A 30 -11.80 -0.32 -18.82
N ASN A 31 -12.10 0.92 -19.22
CA ASN A 31 -11.19 1.72 -20.03
C ASN A 31 -9.80 1.81 -19.34
N PRO A 32 -8.71 1.30 -19.96
CA PRO A 32 -7.38 1.37 -19.39
C PRO A 32 -6.83 2.81 -19.40
N GLU A 33 -7.31 3.71 -20.25
CA GLU A 33 -6.84 5.10 -20.37
C GLU A 33 -7.49 6.06 -19.36
N ARG A 34 -8.21 5.55 -18.35
CA ARG A 34 -8.78 6.39 -17.30
C ARG A 34 -7.68 7.10 -16.52
N ASN A 35 -7.90 8.39 -16.29
CA ASN A 35 -6.99 9.24 -15.51
C ASN A 35 -7.02 8.86 -14.03
N TYR A 36 -5.84 8.86 -13.41
CA TYR A 36 -5.72 8.63 -11.98
C TYR A 36 -6.34 9.77 -11.18
N SER A 37 -7.27 9.43 -10.28
CA SER A 37 -7.87 10.37 -9.34
C SER A 37 -7.72 9.87 -7.90
N ARG A 38 -7.34 10.77 -6.99
CA ARG A 38 -7.19 10.46 -5.56
C ARG A 38 -8.48 10.61 -4.76
N THR A 39 -9.57 11.07 -5.35
CA THR A 39 -10.80 11.45 -4.62
C THR A 39 -11.38 10.29 -3.81
N ALA A 40 -11.68 9.16 -4.47
CA ALA A 40 -12.21 7.97 -3.79
C ALA A 40 -11.21 7.38 -2.78
N ILE A 41 -9.94 7.32 -3.15
CA ILE A 41 -8.85 6.83 -2.28
C ILE A 41 -8.75 7.65 -1.01
N ASN A 42 -8.76 9.00 -1.10
CA ASN A 42 -8.63 9.90 0.03
C ASN A 42 -9.84 9.83 0.97
N LYS A 43 -11.05 9.61 0.43
CA LYS A 43 -12.27 9.40 1.24
C LYS A 43 -12.11 8.20 2.16
N VAL A 44 -11.75 7.04 1.60
CA VAL A 44 -11.54 5.80 2.38
C VAL A 44 -10.35 5.93 3.33
N PHE A 45 -9.25 6.55 2.85
CA PHE A 45 -8.06 6.75 3.67
C PHE A 45 -8.31 7.62 4.91
N THR A 46 -9.18 8.63 4.80
CA THR A 46 -9.54 9.47 5.95
C THR A 46 -10.23 8.67 7.05
N LEU A 47 -11.15 7.78 6.68
CA LEU A 47 -11.80 6.88 7.64
C LEU A 47 -10.78 5.93 8.29
N LYS A 48 -9.86 5.36 7.50
CA LYS A 48 -8.79 4.50 8.02
C LYS A 48 -7.87 5.21 9.01
N LYS A 49 -7.51 6.47 8.75
CA LYS A 49 -6.70 7.27 9.69
C LYS A 49 -7.40 7.47 11.03
N ILE A 50 -8.72 7.71 11.01
CA ILE A 50 -9.53 7.85 12.23
C ILE A 50 -9.53 6.53 13.01
N GLU A 51 -9.80 5.40 12.34
CA GLU A 51 -9.78 4.06 12.95
C GLU A 51 -8.42 3.75 13.60
N MET A 52 -7.33 3.96 12.85
CA MET A 52 -5.98 3.71 13.35
C MET A 52 -5.61 4.62 14.52
N HIS A 53 -6.05 5.87 14.51
CA HIS A 53 -5.82 6.79 15.62
C HIS A 53 -6.58 6.38 16.87
N ALA A 54 -7.85 5.98 16.74
CA ALA A 54 -8.64 5.45 17.86
C ALA A 54 -7.96 4.22 18.48
N GLU A 55 -7.45 3.30 17.66
CA GLU A 55 -6.73 2.13 18.14
C GLU A 55 -5.39 2.48 18.81
N ALA A 56 -4.70 3.50 18.32
CA ALA A 56 -3.48 4.01 18.95
C ALA A 56 -3.75 4.67 20.31
N LEU A 57 -4.89 5.35 20.48
CA LEU A 57 -5.31 5.89 21.77
C LEU A 57 -5.58 4.77 22.79
N LYS A 58 -6.28 3.70 22.39
CA LYS A 58 -6.49 2.53 23.25
C LYS A 58 -5.18 1.89 23.68
N ARG A 59 -4.23 1.74 22.75
CA ARG A 59 -2.87 1.25 23.05
C ARG A 59 -2.13 2.16 24.03
N GLY A 60 -2.22 3.48 23.85
CA GLY A 60 -1.66 4.44 24.81
C GLY A 60 -2.25 4.26 26.20
N GLN A 61 -3.58 4.21 26.33
CA GLN A 61 -4.27 4.03 27.61
C GLN A 61 -3.84 2.75 28.32
N LYS A 62 -3.72 1.64 27.60
CA LYS A 62 -3.24 0.35 28.14
C LYS A 62 -1.83 0.45 28.73
N ASP A 63 -0.99 1.31 28.17
CA ASP A 63 0.38 1.56 28.61
C ASP A 63 0.48 2.73 29.62
N ASN A 64 -0.64 3.23 30.15
CA ASN A 64 -0.71 4.43 31.01
C ASN A 64 -0.17 5.71 30.35
N ILE A 65 -0.27 5.81 29.02
CA ILE A 65 0.11 6.98 28.22
C ILE A 65 -1.17 7.68 27.75
N LYS A 66 -1.29 8.98 27.99
CA LYS A 66 -2.48 9.77 27.59
C LYS A 66 -2.59 9.99 26.08
N ASN A 67 -1.48 9.87 25.36
CA ASN A 67 -1.36 10.15 23.93
C ASN A 67 -1.54 8.87 23.10
N ALA A 68 -1.93 9.05 21.83
CA ALA A 68 -1.98 7.96 20.87
C ALA A 68 -0.59 7.32 20.72
N LEU A 69 -0.52 6.00 20.84
CA LEU A 69 0.72 5.25 20.74
C LEU A 69 0.73 4.41 19.45
N PHE A 70 1.68 4.72 18.57
CA PHE A 70 1.92 3.98 17.33
C PHE A 70 3.26 3.25 17.37
N THR A 71 3.40 2.30 16.46
CA THR A 71 4.68 1.67 16.14
C THR A 71 5.00 2.03 14.69
N ASP A 72 6.20 2.56 14.46
CA ASP A 72 6.69 2.83 13.11
C ASP A 72 6.84 1.52 12.34
N GLY A 73 6.12 1.39 11.23
CA GLY A 73 6.06 0.16 10.46
C GLY A 73 7.36 -0.22 9.73
N TYR A 74 8.32 0.70 9.63
CA TYR A 74 9.62 0.44 8.99
C TYR A 74 10.79 0.35 9.96
N THR A 75 10.65 0.91 11.17
CA THR A 75 11.74 0.93 12.16
C THR A 75 11.41 0.17 13.45
N GLY A 76 10.14 -0.11 13.72
CA GLY A 76 9.67 -0.71 14.97
C GLY A 76 9.67 0.26 16.17
N LYS A 77 10.09 1.52 15.97
CA LYS A 77 10.14 2.51 17.05
C LYS A 77 8.74 2.93 17.49
N ARG A 78 8.57 3.21 18.78
CA ARG A 78 7.35 3.83 19.31
C ARG A 78 7.25 5.28 18.82
N LEU A 79 6.07 5.67 18.35
CA LEU A 79 5.75 7.03 17.95
C LEU A 79 4.59 7.53 18.83
N LEU A 80 4.82 8.59 19.60
CA LEU A 80 3.81 9.17 20.49
C LEU A 80 3.10 10.34 19.81
N GLY A 81 1.77 10.31 19.84
CA GLY A 81 0.90 11.38 19.36
C GLY A 81 1.24 12.72 20.00
N GLY A 82 1.33 13.79 19.20
CA GLY A 82 1.66 15.14 19.67
C GLY A 82 3.13 15.40 20.01
N ILE A 83 3.97 14.35 20.12
CA ILE A 83 5.40 14.47 20.41
C ILE A 83 6.23 14.07 19.18
N SER A 84 5.97 12.88 18.65
CA SER A 84 6.63 12.37 17.45
C SER A 84 6.00 12.95 16.20
N LYS A 85 6.83 13.31 15.21
CA LYS A 85 6.36 13.64 13.86
C LYS A 85 6.18 12.36 13.06
N TYR A 86 4.92 11.98 12.82
CA TYR A 86 4.55 10.78 12.09
C TYR A 86 3.49 11.06 11.03
N GLU A 87 3.39 10.16 10.06
CA GLU A 87 2.41 10.18 8.99
C GLU A 87 1.79 8.78 8.84
N PHE A 88 0.63 8.72 8.21
CA PHE A 88 0.06 7.48 7.70
C PHE A 88 0.52 7.28 6.26
N ASP A 89 0.91 6.06 5.91
CA ASP A 89 1.59 5.78 4.66
C ASP A 89 1.01 4.55 3.98
N HIS A 90 1.02 4.57 2.65
CA HIS A 90 0.72 3.41 1.83
C HIS A 90 2.04 2.69 1.49
N VAL A 91 2.18 1.43 1.88
CA VAL A 91 3.41 0.65 1.59
C VAL A 91 3.66 0.59 0.09
N ARG A 92 2.64 0.16 -0.66
CA ARG A 92 2.53 0.29 -2.12
C ARG A 92 1.78 1.56 -2.44
N SER A 93 2.35 2.40 -3.29
CA SER A 93 1.73 3.66 -3.64
C SER A 93 0.37 3.44 -4.31
N ALA A 94 -0.55 4.36 -4.04
CA ALA A 94 -1.87 4.35 -4.65
C ALA A 94 -1.80 4.40 -6.18
N GLU A 95 -0.83 5.12 -6.74
CA GLU A 95 -0.59 5.20 -8.18
C GLU A 95 -0.12 3.87 -8.77
N TYR A 96 0.77 3.15 -8.09
CA TYR A 96 1.21 1.81 -8.50
C TYR A 96 0.01 0.85 -8.59
N ILE A 97 -0.81 0.81 -7.54
CA ILE A 97 -2.00 -0.05 -7.48
C ILE A 97 -3.01 0.36 -8.56
N TYR A 98 -3.25 1.67 -8.74
CA TYR A 98 -4.15 2.17 -9.76
C TYR A 98 -3.70 1.75 -11.16
N LYS A 99 -2.44 2.00 -11.53
CA LYS A 99 -1.90 1.62 -12.85
C LYS A 99 -2.03 0.12 -13.10
N LYS A 100 -1.85 -0.69 -12.06
CA LYS A 100 -1.92 -2.15 -12.14
C LYS A 100 -3.34 -2.70 -12.33
N TYR A 101 -4.35 -2.09 -11.71
CA TYR A 101 -5.71 -2.65 -11.66
C TYR A 101 -6.80 -1.81 -12.34
N LYS A 102 -6.48 -0.63 -12.91
CA LYS A 102 -7.45 0.25 -13.59
C LYS A 102 -8.18 -0.39 -14.78
N SER A 103 -7.65 -1.44 -15.38
CA SER A 103 -8.37 -2.14 -16.46
C SER A 103 -9.49 -3.05 -15.94
N ILE A 104 -9.53 -3.40 -14.65
CA ILE A 104 -10.45 -4.41 -14.11
C ILE A 104 -11.21 -3.97 -12.85
N LEU A 105 -10.78 -2.90 -12.18
CA LEU A 105 -11.41 -2.35 -10.97
C LEU A 105 -11.86 -0.89 -11.16
N THR A 106 -13.02 -0.52 -10.61
CA THR A 106 -13.48 0.88 -10.54
C THR A 106 -12.64 1.69 -9.56
N ASP A 107 -12.82 3.02 -9.54
CA ASP A 107 -12.07 3.89 -8.63
C ASP A 107 -12.44 3.64 -7.16
N GLU A 108 -13.70 3.29 -6.87
CA GLU A 108 -14.17 2.90 -5.54
C GLU A 108 -13.59 1.55 -5.10
N GLU A 109 -13.45 0.60 -6.03
CA GLU A 109 -12.83 -0.70 -5.78
C GLU A 109 -11.32 -0.54 -5.54
N ILE A 110 -10.64 0.26 -6.37
CA ILE A 110 -9.23 0.60 -6.18
C ILE A 110 -9.04 1.32 -4.85
N ALA A 111 -9.95 2.21 -4.45
CA ALA A 111 -9.89 2.86 -3.14
C ALA A 111 -9.94 1.85 -1.98
N GLN A 112 -10.69 0.75 -2.11
CA GLN A 112 -10.71 -0.33 -1.12
C GLN A 112 -9.41 -1.15 -1.13
N VAL A 113 -8.85 -1.43 -2.31
CA VAL A 113 -7.58 -2.17 -2.45
C VAL A 113 -6.40 -1.37 -1.89
N VAL A 114 -6.27 -0.09 -2.29
CA VAL A 114 -5.21 0.81 -1.81
C VAL A 114 -5.24 0.93 -0.29
N ASN A 115 -6.44 0.98 0.29
CA ASN A 115 -6.65 1.18 1.72
C ASN A 115 -6.94 -0.12 2.48
N CYS A 116 -6.51 -1.29 1.97
CA CYS A 116 -6.52 -2.51 2.77
C CYS A 116 -5.58 -2.33 3.98
N ASN A 117 -5.90 -3.01 5.08
CA ASN A 117 -5.22 -2.80 6.36
C ASN A 117 -3.71 -3.10 6.27
N GLU A 118 -3.33 -4.08 5.46
CA GLU A 118 -1.95 -4.50 5.27
C GLU A 118 -1.12 -3.50 4.44
N ASN A 119 -1.77 -2.66 3.63
CA ASN A 119 -1.09 -1.64 2.84
C ASN A 119 -0.99 -0.30 3.55
N ILE A 120 -1.63 -0.11 4.71
CA ILE A 120 -1.55 1.13 5.49
C ILE A 120 -0.75 0.90 6.77
N LEU A 121 0.20 1.78 7.04
CA LEU A 121 0.94 1.80 8.31
C LEU A 121 1.21 3.22 8.78
N THR A 122 1.72 3.33 10.00
CA THR A 122 2.24 4.59 10.54
C THR A 122 3.75 4.59 10.42
N THR A 123 4.34 5.71 10.03
CA THR A 123 5.79 5.87 9.93
C THR A 123 6.20 7.29 10.27
N SER A 124 7.47 7.53 10.59
CA SER A 124 7.99 8.87 10.79
C SER A 124 7.83 9.74 9.54
N THR A 125 7.57 11.04 9.74
CA THR A 125 7.47 12.00 8.62
C THR A 125 8.73 12.01 7.75
N LYS A 126 9.91 11.73 8.33
CA LYS A 126 11.18 11.65 7.58
C LYS A 126 11.14 10.52 6.55
N ILE A 127 10.73 9.32 6.96
CA ILE A 127 10.64 8.16 6.05
C ILE A 127 9.54 8.38 5.02
N ASN A 128 8.37 8.87 5.43
CA ASN A 128 7.27 9.17 4.50
C ASN A 128 7.70 10.13 3.38
N ARG A 129 8.40 11.22 3.73
CA ARG A 129 8.95 12.18 2.75
C ARG A 129 10.01 11.58 1.85
N ALA A 130 10.87 10.70 2.38
CA ALA A 130 11.83 9.98 1.57
C ALA A 130 11.12 9.05 0.57
N LYS A 131 10.06 8.34 1.01
CA LYS A 131 9.24 7.50 0.14
C LYS A 131 8.50 8.26 -0.96
N GLY A 132 8.20 9.53 -0.74
CA GLY A 132 7.67 10.42 -1.79
C GLY A 132 8.66 10.69 -2.93
N LYS A 133 9.95 10.41 -2.72
CA LYS A 133 11.03 10.61 -3.72
C LYS A 133 11.58 9.28 -4.26
N TRP A 134 11.63 8.26 -3.41
CA TRP A 134 12.19 6.95 -3.74
C TRP A 134 11.26 5.83 -3.28
N PRO A 135 10.97 4.82 -4.10
CA PRO A 135 10.28 3.61 -3.64
C PRO A 135 10.99 2.99 -2.43
N LEU A 136 10.24 2.27 -1.59
CA LEU A 136 10.80 1.66 -0.38
C LEU A 136 11.92 0.67 -0.72
N GLU A 137 11.79 -0.09 -1.81
CA GLU A 137 12.82 -0.98 -2.33
C GLU A 137 14.12 -0.24 -2.64
N SER A 138 14.01 0.94 -3.28
CA SER A 138 15.17 1.78 -3.57
C SER A 138 15.82 2.31 -2.29
N LEU A 139 15.04 2.64 -1.27
CA LEU A 139 15.56 3.03 0.04
C LEU A 139 16.26 1.86 0.73
N LEU A 140 15.73 0.64 0.62
CA LEU A 140 16.34 -0.56 1.22
C LEU A 140 17.67 -0.95 0.57
N ASN A 141 17.81 -0.71 -0.74
CA ASN A 141 19.04 -0.95 -1.48
C ASN A 141 20.08 0.17 -1.30
N ASN A 142 19.69 1.33 -0.79
CA ASN A 142 20.61 2.43 -0.47
C ASN A 142 21.03 2.35 1.00
N ILE A 143 22.22 1.78 1.27
CA ILE A 143 22.74 1.55 2.62
C ILE A 143 22.78 2.85 3.44
N GLN A 144 23.31 3.94 2.87
CA GLN A 144 23.44 5.23 3.55
C GLN A 144 22.07 5.79 3.94
N LYS A 145 21.09 5.79 3.03
CA LYS A 145 19.74 6.30 3.32
C LYS A 145 18.98 5.42 4.30
N LYS A 146 19.16 4.10 4.20
CA LYS A 146 18.58 3.14 5.12
C LYS A 146 19.06 3.39 6.55
N GLU A 147 20.36 3.59 6.75
CA GLU A 147 20.96 3.91 8.04
C GLU A 147 20.51 5.29 8.56
N GLU A 148 20.56 6.32 7.71
CA GLU A 148 20.10 7.69 8.05
C GLU A 148 18.64 7.69 8.56
N LEU A 149 17.79 6.91 7.92
CA LEU A 149 16.37 6.80 8.26
C LEU A 149 16.09 5.78 9.37
N GLY A 150 17.09 4.98 9.76
CA GLY A 150 16.96 3.91 10.73
C GLY A 150 15.99 2.81 10.29
N ILE A 151 15.85 2.57 8.98
CA ILE A 151 14.95 1.56 8.44
C ILE A 151 15.48 0.17 8.79
N ASN A 152 14.64 -0.64 9.42
CA ASN A 152 14.91 -2.04 9.68
C ASN A 152 14.51 -2.86 8.45
N SER A 153 15.49 -3.49 7.79
CA SER A 153 15.24 -4.27 6.57
C SER A 153 14.24 -5.41 6.75
N LEU A 154 14.28 -6.09 7.90
CA LEU A 154 13.36 -7.20 8.17
C LEU A 154 11.92 -6.69 8.26
N LEU A 155 11.68 -5.63 9.04
CA LEU A 155 10.33 -5.04 9.18
C LEU A 155 9.83 -4.45 7.87
N ALA A 156 10.68 -3.75 7.13
CA ALA A 156 10.30 -3.14 5.86
C ALA A 156 9.97 -4.19 4.78
N ASN A 157 10.78 -5.26 4.67
CA ASN A 157 10.50 -6.37 3.76
C ASN A 157 9.21 -7.11 4.17
N GLN A 158 8.97 -7.29 5.47
CA GLN A 158 7.73 -7.88 5.94
C GLN A 158 6.51 -6.99 5.62
N ALA A 159 6.63 -5.67 5.79
CA ALA A 159 5.57 -4.72 5.42
C ALA A 159 5.26 -4.80 3.92
N ILE A 160 6.29 -4.88 3.07
CA ILE A 160 6.14 -5.10 1.63
C ILE A 160 5.36 -6.39 1.34
N LYS A 161 5.82 -7.51 1.91
CA LYS A 161 5.18 -8.81 1.71
C LYS A 161 3.71 -8.79 2.13
N ASN A 162 3.42 -8.27 3.33
CA ASN A 162 2.06 -8.17 3.85
C ASN A 162 1.18 -7.31 2.96
N ALA A 163 1.69 -6.17 2.50
CA ALA A 163 0.96 -5.29 1.59
C ALA A 163 0.64 -6.00 0.27
N ASP A 164 1.62 -6.67 -0.35
CA ASP A 164 1.41 -7.39 -1.61
C ASP A 164 0.40 -8.54 -1.46
N GLU A 165 0.44 -9.28 -0.35
CA GLU A 165 -0.53 -10.34 -0.02
C GLU A 165 -1.93 -9.78 0.24
N GLY A 166 -2.04 -8.72 1.05
CA GLY A 166 -3.32 -8.07 1.37
C GLY A 166 -3.98 -7.43 0.16
N ILE A 167 -3.19 -6.81 -0.73
CA ILE A 167 -3.65 -6.26 -2.01
C ILE A 167 -4.20 -7.39 -2.89
N LYS A 168 -3.42 -8.47 -3.09
CA LYS A 168 -3.88 -9.61 -3.89
C LYS A 168 -5.18 -10.19 -3.36
N ARG A 169 -5.25 -10.42 -2.04
CA ARG A 169 -6.47 -10.93 -1.38
C ARG A 169 -7.66 -10.01 -1.60
N LYS A 170 -7.50 -8.69 -1.40
CA LYS A 170 -8.58 -7.73 -1.59
C LYS A 170 -9.05 -7.65 -3.05
N VAL A 171 -8.12 -7.73 -4.01
CA VAL A 171 -8.46 -7.78 -5.44
C VAL A 171 -9.27 -9.04 -5.76
N SER A 172 -8.83 -10.21 -5.29
CA SER A 172 -9.57 -11.46 -5.48
C SER A 172 -10.97 -11.41 -4.87
N GLU A 173 -11.11 -10.88 -3.65
CA GLU A 173 -12.42 -10.69 -2.99
C GLU A 173 -13.36 -9.81 -3.83
N LEU A 174 -12.86 -8.76 -4.47
CA LEU A 174 -13.68 -7.85 -5.28
C LEU A 174 -14.05 -8.44 -6.64
N ILE A 175 -13.15 -9.22 -7.25
CA ILE A 175 -13.42 -9.91 -8.51
C ILE A 175 -14.44 -11.05 -8.29
N LEU A 176 -14.31 -11.82 -7.22
CA LEU A 176 -15.23 -12.93 -6.90
C LEU A 176 -16.64 -12.48 -6.48
N LYS A 177 -16.82 -11.20 -6.13
CA LYS A 177 -18.12 -10.60 -5.78
C LYS A 177 -18.88 -10.04 -6.99
N LYS A 178 -18.25 -10.02 -8.17
CA LYS A 178 -18.88 -9.61 -9.43
C LYS A 178 -19.58 -10.81 -10.06
#